data_AF-A0A3R6BE31-F1
#
_entry.id   AF-A0A3R6BE31-F1
#
_cell.length_a   1.000
_cell.length_b   1.000
_cell.length_c   1.000
_cell.angle_alpha   90.00
_cell.angle_beta   90.00
_cell.angle_gamma   90.00
#
_symmetry.space_group_name_H-M   'P 1'
#
loop_
_entity.id
_entity.type
_entity.pdbx_description
1 polymer ?
#
loop_
_entity_poly.entity_id
_entity_poly.type
_entity_poly.pdbx_seq_one_letter_code
_entity_poly.pdbx_strand_id
1 'polypeptide(L)'
;MLNWDKGKDEQKNSSADYIQNMSKEMDIICEELSEETKTFKAKDFFDKIHKYIMKNDRLIYTHITNYIFTLTDMNFGILQTNIDSVVSYMYSDEYQQDFSKWLDDRQKKRELERTQRTVLKMWDHVNLARRQYLMFHQKDTDYEKIVDEKMEIVGAKISKEMNVQLISLVAIFTALSFLVFGGISSLDNIFDGAKNIPILKLIVVGSVWGFCIMNMLFVFIYFISKIAKLNLSSTDDVNASVLKKYPLVCWCNLVVISIFALSSWAVYIRGEELSVKLYEIIYKNQTVVFIIGTLVIIGILIVAGKILYNNIKK
;
A
#
# COMPACT_ATOMS: atom_id res chain seq x y z
N MET A 1 -36.86 -57.07 15.41
CA MET A 1 -36.02 -57.37 14.23
C MET A 1 -36.95 -57.61 13.07
N LEU A 2 -37.06 -56.66 12.14
CA LEU A 2 -37.86 -56.81 10.93
C LEU A 2 -36.97 -56.50 9.73
N ASN A 3 -36.76 -57.54 8.95
CA ASN A 3 -36.10 -57.57 7.66
C ASN A 3 -36.89 -56.73 6.66
N TRP A 4 -36.19 -55.95 5.85
CA TRP A 4 -36.74 -55.45 4.59
C TRP A 4 -35.69 -55.61 3.49
N ASP A 5 -35.65 -56.82 2.93
CA ASP A 5 -34.94 -57.12 1.68
C ASP A 5 -35.90 -56.87 0.50
N LYS A 6 -35.38 -56.12 -0.47
CA LYS A 6 -35.70 -56.11 -1.91
C LYS A 6 -37.17 -56.10 -2.37
N GLY A 7 -37.60 -54.90 -2.76
CA GLY A 7 -38.32 -54.72 -4.02
C GLY A 7 -37.32 -54.46 -5.15
N LYS A 8 -37.37 -55.30 -6.20
CA LYS A 8 -36.68 -55.12 -7.49
C LYS A 8 -37.40 -54.07 -8.35
N ASP A 9 -36.58 -53.44 -9.20
CA ASP A 9 -36.90 -52.83 -10.48
C ASP A 9 -37.83 -51.60 -10.50
N GLU A 10 -37.20 -50.42 -10.48
CA GLU A 10 -37.46 -49.42 -11.51
C GLU A 10 -36.17 -48.61 -11.71
N GLN A 11 -35.59 -48.72 -12.90
CA GLN A 11 -34.44 -47.96 -13.37
C GLN A 11 -34.87 -46.48 -13.52
N LYS A 12 -34.96 -45.78 -12.39
CA LYS A 12 -35.26 -44.36 -12.33
C LYS A 12 -33.99 -43.63 -12.80
N ASN A 13 -33.89 -43.37 -14.11
CA ASN A 13 -32.92 -42.41 -14.65
C ASN A 13 -33.00 -41.15 -13.79
N SER A 14 -31.95 -40.89 -13.02
CA SER A 14 -31.90 -39.75 -12.11
C SER A 14 -32.06 -38.48 -12.93
N SER A 15 -32.85 -37.50 -12.46
CA SER A 15 -33.00 -36.21 -13.13
C SER A 15 -31.66 -35.51 -13.39
N ALA A 16 -30.62 -35.84 -12.61
CA ALA A 16 -29.26 -35.37 -12.81
C ALA A 16 -28.62 -35.97 -14.08
N ASP A 17 -28.84 -37.26 -14.36
CA ASP A 17 -28.31 -37.94 -15.55
C ASP A 17 -28.93 -37.38 -16.84
N TYR A 18 -30.23 -37.02 -16.78
CA TYR A 18 -30.93 -36.37 -17.88
C TYR A 18 -30.34 -34.99 -18.22
N ILE A 19 -30.16 -34.12 -17.21
CA ILE A 19 -29.57 -32.78 -17.41
C ILE A 19 -28.12 -32.90 -17.90
N GLN A 20 -27.33 -33.81 -17.34
CA GLN A 20 -25.95 -34.00 -17.76
C GLN A 20 -25.85 -34.47 -19.22
N ASN A 21 -26.76 -35.34 -19.67
CA ASN A 21 -26.81 -35.77 -21.07
C ASN A 21 -27.23 -34.62 -22.00
N MET A 22 -28.21 -33.80 -21.60
CA MET A 22 -28.59 -32.60 -22.35
C MET A 22 -27.45 -31.60 -22.47
N SER A 23 -26.67 -31.42 -21.41
CA SER A 23 -25.47 -30.57 -21.39
C SER A 23 -24.43 -31.04 -22.40
N LYS A 24 -24.07 -32.33 -22.37
CA LYS A 24 -23.10 -32.90 -23.33
C LYS A 24 -23.57 -32.78 -24.77
N GLU A 25 -24.85 -33.05 -25.04
CA GLU A 25 -25.41 -32.88 -26.38
C GLU A 25 -25.38 -31.42 -26.83
N MET A 26 -25.59 -30.46 -25.92
CA MET A 26 -25.47 -29.03 -26.24
C MET A 26 -24.03 -28.63 -26.55
N ASP A 27 -23.05 -29.16 -25.81
CA ASP A 27 -21.62 -28.90 -26.08
C ASP A 27 -21.25 -29.38 -27.49
N ILE A 28 -21.69 -30.59 -27.88
CA ILE A 28 -21.48 -31.13 -29.24
C ILE A 28 -22.18 -30.26 -30.31
N ILE A 29 -23.38 -29.76 -30.03
CA ILE A 29 -24.09 -28.84 -30.95
C ILE A 29 -23.30 -27.54 -31.13
N CYS A 30 -22.74 -26.99 -30.06
CA CYS A 30 -21.90 -25.79 -30.11
C CYS A 30 -20.57 -26.03 -30.84
N GLU A 31 -19.95 -27.19 -30.65
CA GLU A 31 -18.74 -27.60 -31.37
C GLU A 31 -18.99 -27.72 -32.87
N GLU A 32 -20.09 -28.35 -33.29
CA GLU A 32 -20.45 -28.49 -34.70
C GLU A 32 -20.71 -27.13 -35.37
N LEU A 33 -21.32 -26.19 -34.64
CA LEU A 33 -21.47 -24.82 -35.15
C LEU A 33 -20.13 -24.11 -35.34
N SER A 34 -19.08 -24.49 -34.64
CA SER A 34 -17.74 -23.90 -34.79
C SER A 34 -16.87 -24.60 -35.82
N GLU A 35 -17.36 -25.65 -36.49
CA GLU A 35 -16.65 -26.29 -37.59
C GLU A 35 -16.43 -25.32 -38.76
N GLU A 36 -15.42 -25.61 -39.59
CA GLU A 36 -15.13 -24.76 -40.74
C GLU A 36 -16.38 -24.58 -41.63
N THR A 37 -16.72 -23.32 -41.95
CA THR A 37 -17.93 -22.98 -42.72
C THR A 37 -18.01 -23.69 -44.08
N LYS A 38 -16.87 -24.09 -44.66
CA LYS A 38 -16.83 -24.83 -45.92
C LYS A 38 -17.36 -26.26 -45.81
N THR A 39 -17.20 -26.90 -44.66
CA THR A 39 -17.63 -28.28 -44.41
C THR A 39 -18.99 -28.35 -43.71
N PHE A 40 -19.41 -27.23 -43.09
CA PHE A 40 -20.68 -27.12 -42.40
C PHE A 40 -21.87 -27.23 -43.37
N LYS A 41 -22.86 -28.06 -43.01
CA LYS A 41 -24.09 -28.27 -43.79
C LYS A 41 -25.31 -27.87 -42.97
N ALA A 42 -25.95 -26.78 -43.38
CA ALA A 42 -27.10 -26.19 -42.69
C ALA A 42 -28.26 -27.19 -42.47
N LYS A 43 -28.54 -28.03 -43.46
CA LYS A 43 -29.57 -29.08 -43.38
C LYS A 43 -29.24 -30.14 -42.32
N ASP A 44 -28.03 -30.69 -42.38
CA ASP A 44 -27.60 -31.75 -41.47
C ASP A 44 -27.65 -31.27 -40.01
N PHE A 45 -27.24 -30.02 -39.79
CA PHE A 45 -27.37 -29.36 -38.50
C PHE A 45 -28.83 -29.14 -38.08
N PHE A 46 -29.70 -28.68 -38.99
CA PHE A 46 -31.14 -28.54 -38.70
C PHE A 46 -31.78 -29.88 -38.29
N ASP A 47 -31.46 -30.95 -39.00
CA ASP A 47 -31.91 -32.31 -38.68
C ASP A 47 -31.40 -32.77 -37.30
N LYS A 48 -30.17 -32.38 -36.92
CA LYS A 48 -29.62 -32.65 -35.60
C LYS A 48 -30.37 -31.90 -34.51
N ILE A 49 -30.69 -30.61 -34.71
CA ILE A 49 -31.52 -29.84 -33.77
C ILE A 49 -32.94 -30.41 -33.70
N HIS A 50 -33.50 -30.89 -34.82
CA HIS A 50 -34.79 -31.56 -34.82
C HIS A 50 -34.78 -32.80 -33.93
N LYS A 51 -33.79 -33.69 -34.12
CA LYS A 51 -33.59 -34.89 -33.28
C LYS A 51 -33.38 -34.52 -31.80
N TYR A 52 -32.57 -33.50 -31.53
CA TYR A 52 -32.33 -33.00 -30.18
C TYR A 52 -33.64 -32.55 -29.54
N ILE A 53 -34.48 -31.77 -30.23
CA ILE A 53 -35.73 -31.25 -29.66
C ILE A 53 -36.82 -32.31 -29.50
N MET A 54 -36.82 -33.34 -30.35
CA MET A 54 -37.71 -34.48 -30.15
C MET A 54 -37.32 -35.31 -28.91
N LYS A 55 -36.03 -35.31 -28.54
CA LYS A 55 -35.52 -36.00 -27.35
C LYS A 55 -35.58 -35.12 -26.08
N ASN A 56 -35.27 -33.83 -26.24
CA ASN A 56 -35.04 -32.86 -25.19
C ASN A 56 -35.94 -31.64 -25.38
N ASP A 57 -36.76 -31.29 -24.40
CA ASP A 57 -37.79 -30.28 -24.62
C ASP A 57 -37.26 -28.84 -24.80
N ARG A 58 -36.01 -28.57 -24.41
CA ARG A 58 -35.41 -27.23 -24.31
C ARG A 58 -33.92 -27.19 -24.60
N LEU A 59 -33.42 -25.98 -24.93
CA LEU A 59 -31.98 -25.68 -24.98
C LEU A 59 -31.40 -25.44 -23.58
N ILE A 60 -30.11 -25.79 -23.42
CA ILE A 60 -29.30 -25.45 -22.24
C ILE A 60 -28.49 -24.18 -22.54
N TYR A 61 -29.11 -23.02 -22.35
CA TYR A 61 -28.53 -21.71 -22.62
C TYR A 61 -27.22 -21.44 -21.88
N THR A 62 -27.06 -21.96 -20.66
CA THR A 62 -25.84 -21.81 -19.87
C THR A 62 -24.61 -22.38 -20.59
N HIS A 63 -24.77 -23.53 -21.26
CA HIS A 63 -23.67 -24.16 -22.02
C HIS A 63 -23.34 -23.36 -23.28
N ILE A 64 -24.36 -22.87 -23.99
CA ILE A 64 -24.18 -21.97 -25.15
C ILE A 64 -23.41 -20.71 -24.73
N THR A 65 -23.82 -20.06 -23.64
CA THR A 65 -23.14 -18.85 -23.13
C THR A 65 -21.69 -19.13 -22.74
N ASN A 66 -21.45 -20.20 -21.97
CA ASN A 66 -20.09 -20.56 -21.55
C ASN A 66 -19.21 -20.82 -22.77
N TYR A 67 -19.71 -21.56 -23.75
CA TYR A 67 -18.99 -21.84 -24.99
C TYR A 67 -18.61 -20.55 -25.72
N ILE A 68 -19.58 -19.65 -25.94
CA ILE A 68 -19.34 -18.36 -26.61
C ILE A 68 -18.27 -17.53 -25.89
N PHE A 69 -18.25 -17.55 -24.57
CA PHE A 69 -17.28 -16.77 -23.78
C PHE A 69 -15.84 -17.31 -23.91
N THR A 70 -15.67 -18.55 -24.38
CA THR A 70 -14.35 -19.14 -24.65
C THR A 70 -13.86 -18.93 -26.08
N LEU A 71 -14.74 -18.49 -26.99
CA LEU A 71 -14.38 -18.30 -28.39
C LEU A 71 -13.59 -17.01 -28.60
N THR A 72 -12.63 -17.08 -29.53
CA THR A 72 -12.00 -15.90 -30.11
C THR A 72 -12.97 -15.19 -31.06
N ASP A 73 -12.72 -13.91 -31.37
CA ASP A 73 -13.54 -13.15 -32.32
C ASP A 73 -13.64 -13.84 -33.70
N MET A 74 -12.56 -14.49 -34.15
CA MET A 74 -12.53 -15.25 -35.39
C MET A 74 -13.44 -16.48 -35.32
N ASN A 75 -13.31 -17.29 -34.27
CA ASN A 75 -14.10 -18.51 -34.10
C ASN A 75 -15.59 -18.19 -33.88
N PHE A 76 -15.89 -17.08 -33.18
CA PHE A 76 -17.25 -16.58 -33.08
C PHE A 76 -17.81 -16.18 -34.45
N GLY A 77 -17.00 -15.55 -35.31
CA GLY A 77 -17.41 -15.21 -36.68
C GLY A 77 -17.77 -16.45 -37.52
N ILE A 78 -17.02 -17.55 -37.37
CA ILE A 78 -17.32 -18.84 -38.00
C ILE A 78 -18.66 -19.39 -37.47
N LEU A 79 -18.81 -19.46 -36.15
CA LEU A 79 -20.04 -19.91 -35.51
C LEU A 79 -21.26 -19.09 -35.94
N GLN A 80 -21.11 -17.77 -35.99
CA GLN A 80 -22.15 -16.84 -36.40
C GLN A 80 -22.58 -17.09 -37.85
N THR A 81 -21.60 -17.22 -38.76
CA THR A 81 -21.87 -17.52 -40.17
C THR A 81 -22.60 -18.85 -40.33
N ASN A 82 -22.20 -19.87 -39.57
CA ASN A 82 -22.80 -21.18 -39.62
C ASN A 82 -24.26 -21.15 -39.11
N ILE A 83 -24.55 -20.53 -37.96
CA ILE A 83 -25.94 -20.41 -37.47
C ILE A 83 -26.81 -19.53 -38.39
N ASP A 84 -26.25 -18.48 -39.00
CA ASP A 84 -26.94 -17.66 -40.01
C ASP A 84 -27.31 -18.46 -41.25
N SER A 85 -26.44 -19.40 -41.67
CA SER A 85 -26.71 -20.31 -42.79
C SER A 85 -27.88 -21.26 -42.49
N VAL A 86 -28.01 -21.74 -41.24
CA VAL A 86 -29.14 -22.58 -40.81
C VAL A 86 -30.44 -21.79 -40.82
N VAL A 87 -30.41 -20.56 -40.31
CA VAL A 87 -31.58 -19.66 -40.37
C VAL A 87 -31.97 -19.40 -41.82
N SER A 88 -31.00 -19.13 -42.70
CA SER A 88 -31.24 -18.91 -44.13
C SER A 88 -31.83 -20.15 -44.82
N TYR A 89 -31.32 -21.35 -44.50
CA TYR A 89 -31.86 -22.62 -44.99
C TYR A 89 -33.33 -22.79 -44.60
N MET A 90 -33.72 -22.48 -43.36
CA MET A 90 -35.12 -22.62 -42.90
C MET A 90 -36.15 -21.81 -43.70
N TYR A 91 -35.71 -20.74 -44.37
CA TYR A 91 -36.54 -19.87 -45.20
C TYR A 91 -36.34 -20.09 -46.70
N SER A 92 -35.51 -21.04 -47.11
CA SER A 92 -35.21 -21.31 -48.51
C SER A 92 -36.24 -22.23 -49.16
N ASP A 93 -36.30 -22.21 -50.49
CA ASP A 93 -37.11 -23.16 -51.27
C ASP A 93 -36.61 -24.60 -51.10
N GLU A 94 -35.31 -24.80 -50.83
CA GLU A 94 -34.71 -26.11 -50.58
C GLU A 94 -35.33 -26.78 -49.35
N TYR A 95 -35.57 -26.01 -48.28
CA TYR A 95 -36.26 -26.51 -47.08
C TYR A 95 -37.69 -26.98 -47.39
N GLN A 96 -38.42 -26.23 -48.22
CA GLN A 96 -39.78 -26.61 -48.62
C GLN A 96 -39.79 -27.92 -49.42
N GLN A 97 -38.78 -28.12 -50.28
CA GLN A 97 -38.64 -29.36 -51.05
C GLN A 97 -38.27 -30.54 -50.13
N ASP A 98 -37.26 -30.35 -49.28
CA ASP A 98 -36.75 -31.36 -48.35
C ASP A 98 -37.84 -31.89 -47.40
N PHE A 99 -38.71 -31.00 -46.92
CA PHE A 99 -39.76 -31.32 -45.94
C PHE A 99 -41.17 -31.32 -46.53
N SER A 100 -41.34 -31.28 -47.85
CA SER A 100 -42.65 -31.28 -48.54
C SER A 100 -43.66 -32.30 -47.96
N LYS A 101 -43.24 -33.57 -47.84
CA LYS A 101 -44.08 -34.65 -47.27
C LYS A 101 -44.42 -34.47 -45.79
N TRP A 102 -43.58 -33.77 -45.04
CA TRP A 102 -43.78 -33.49 -43.62
C TRP A 102 -44.69 -32.28 -43.41
N LEU A 103 -44.70 -31.34 -44.37
CA LEU A 103 -45.53 -30.15 -44.34
C LEU A 103 -47.02 -30.46 -44.62
N ASP A 104 -47.30 -31.52 -45.37
CA ASP A 104 -48.67 -32.01 -45.62
C ASP A 104 -49.31 -32.66 -44.36
N ASP A 105 -48.49 -33.19 -43.46
CA ASP A 105 -48.93 -33.79 -42.20
C ASP A 105 -49.00 -32.74 -41.08
N ARG A 106 -50.19 -32.56 -40.49
CA ARG A 106 -50.43 -31.55 -39.46
C ARG A 106 -49.54 -31.73 -38.23
N GLN A 107 -49.27 -32.96 -37.81
CA GLN A 107 -48.44 -33.24 -36.64
C GLN A 107 -46.97 -32.96 -36.94
N LYS A 108 -46.45 -33.50 -38.04
CA LYS A 108 -45.05 -33.31 -38.45
C LYS A 108 -44.72 -31.85 -38.74
N LYS A 109 -45.65 -31.11 -39.35
CA LYS A 109 -45.54 -29.67 -39.53
C LYS A 109 -45.34 -28.94 -38.20
N ARG A 110 -46.09 -29.28 -37.15
CA ARG A 110 -45.95 -28.67 -35.81
C ARG A 110 -44.60 -28.99 -35.18
N GLU A 111 -44.09 -30.21 -35.38
CA GLU A 111 -42.77 -30.63 -34.91
C GLU A 111 -41.66 -29.84 -35.60
N LEU A 112 -41.75 -29.63 -36.91
CA LEU A 112 -40.82 -28.79 -37.68
C LEU A 112 -40.88 -27.32 -37.25
N GLU A 113 -42.07 -26.75 -37.11
CA GLU A 113 -42.24 -25.38 -36.59
C GLU A 113 -41.66 -25.22 -35.18
N ARG A 114 -41.72 -26.27 -34.34
CA ARG A 114 -41.06 -26.27 -33.02
C ARG A 114 -39.54 -26.21 -33.17
N THR A 115 -38.96 -26.97 -34.09
CA THR A 115 -37.52 -26.93 -34.40
C THR A 115 -37.10 -25.55 -34.93
N GLN A 116 -37.85 -24.99 -35.88
CA GLN A 116 -37.59 -23.65 -36.42
C GLN A 116 -37.55 -22.59 -35.31
N ARG A 117 -38.54 -22.59 -34.40
CA ARG A 117 -38.54 -21.69 -33.24
C ARG A 117 -37.35 -21.92 -32.32
N THR A 118 -36.90 -23.15 -32.14
CA THR A 118 -35.71 -23.46 -31.34
C THR A 118 -34.45 -22.91 -31.99
N VAL A 119 -34.26 -23.09 -33.31
CA VAL A 119 -33.09 -22.55 -34.02
C VAL A 119 -33.04 -21.03 -33.88
N LEU A 120 -34.16 -20.33 -34.07
CA LEU A 120 -34.24 -18.88 -33.87
C LEU A 120 -33.90 -18.47 -32.43
N LYS A 121 -34.37 -19.22 -31.43
CA LYS A 121 -34.02 -19.00 -30.02
C LYS A 121 -32.53 -19.21 -29.75
N MET A 122 -31.91 -20.18 -30.42
CA MET A 122 -30.47 -20.42 -30.30
C MET A 122 -29.69 -19.27 -30.92
N TRP A 123 -30.06 -18.86 -32.14
CA TRP A 123 -29.48 -17.74 -32.86
C TRP A 123 -29.54 -16.42 -32.05
N ASP A 124 -30.71 -16.12 -31.48
CA ASP A 124 -30.89 -14.92 -30.64
C ASP A 124 -30.02 -15.00 -29.38
N HIS A 125 -29.99 -16.16 -28.72
CA HIS A 125 -29.17 -16.36 -27.51
C HIS A 125 -27.67 -16.28 -27.78
N VAL A 126 -27.21 -16.75 -28.94
CA VAL A 126 -25.81 -16.62 -29.38
C VAL A 126 -25.41 -15.15 -29.48
N ASN A 127 -26.23 -14.35 -30.18
CA ASN A 127 -26.01 -12.92 -30.33
C ASN A 127 -26.07 -12.16 -29.00
N LEU A 128 -27.04 -12.50 -28.14
CA LEU A 128 -27.19 -11.92 -26.82
C LEU A 128 -25.96 -12.21 -25.95
N ALA A 129 -25.51 -13.46 -25.88
CA ALA A 129 -24.35 -13.86 -25.11
C ALA A 129 -23.09 -13.14 -25.59
N ARG A 130 -22.87 -13.04 -26.91
CA ARG A 130 -21.74 -12.28 -27.46
C ARG A 130 -21.78 -10.81 -27.05
N ARG A 131 -22.95 -10.18 -27.11
CA ARG A 131 -23.11 -8.78 -26.69
C ARG A 131 -22.84 -8.58 -25.20
N GLN A 132 -23.25 -9.53 -24.36
CA GLN A 132 -22.92 -9.53 -22.94
C GLN A 132 -21.41 -9.63 -22.72
N TYR A 133 -20.73 -10.57 -23.39
CA TYR A 133 -19.28 -10.73 -23.32
C TYR A 133 -18.53 -9.44 -23.67
N LEU A 134 -18.90 -8.81 -24.80
CA LEU A 134 -18.29 -7.55 -25.25
C LEU A 134 -18.49 -6.41 -24.26
N MET A 135 -19.68 -6.30 -23.66
CA MET A 135 -19.99 -5.26 -22.68
C MET A 135 -19.17 -5.42 -21.39
N PHE A 136 -18.89 -6.65 -20.96
CA PHE A 136 -18.04 -6.90 -19.79
C PHE A 136 -16.57 -6.58 -20.08
N HIS A 137 -16.05 -7.02 -21.23
CA HIS A 137 -14.64 -6.78 -21.60
C HIS A 137 -14.33 -5.30 -21.88
N GLN A 138 -15.29 -4.52 -22.41
CA GLN A 138 -15.13 -3.07 -22.55
C GLN A 138 -14.95 -2.38 -21.19
N LYS A 139 -15.72 -2.81 -20.18
CA LYS A 139 -15.59 -2.25 -18.82
C LYS A 139 -14.22 -2.51 -18.21
N ASP A 140 -13.62 -3.67 -18.46
CA ASP A 140 -12.28 -3.99 -17.94
C ASP A 140 -11.23 -2.99 -18.47
N THR A 141 -11.30 -2.62 -19.75
CA THR A 141 -10.39 -1.59 -20.30
C THR A 141 -10.60 -0.19 -19.70
N ASP A 142 -11.84 0.13 -19.32
CA ASP A 142 -12.13 1.39 -18.63
C ASP A 142 -11.64 1.35 -17.17
N TYR A 143 -11.71 0.19 -16.51
CA TYR A 143 -11.15 0.00 -15.17
C TYR A 143 -9.62 0.11 -15.18
N GLU A 144 -8.94 -0.47 -16.17
CA GLU A 144 -7.48 -0.33 -16.32
C GLU A 144 -7.07 1.14 -16.43
N LYS A 145 -7.76 1.93 -17.27
CA LYS A 145 -7.49 3.37 -17.40
C LYS A 145 -7.66 4.13 -16.08
N ILE A 146 -8.73 3.84 -15.34
CA ILE A 146 -8.99 4.48 -14.04
C ILE A 146 -7.88 4.12 -13.04
N VAL A 147 -7.43 2.86 -13.03
CA VAL A 147 -6.35 2.40 -12.15
C VAL A 147 -5.04 3.09 -12.51
N ASP A 148 -4.69 3.16 -13.80
CA ASP A 148 -3.48 3.82 -14.29
C ASP A 148 -3.44 5.30 -13.91
N GLU A 149 -4.54 6.03 -14.15
CA GLU A 149 -4.63 7.46 -13.79
C GLU A 149 -4.43 7.68 -12.28
N LYS A 150 -5.06 6.85 -11.45
CA LYS A 150 -4.90 6.96 -9.99
C LYS A 150 -3.49 6.57 -9.54
N MET A 151 -2.87 5.56 -10.16
CA MET A 151 -1.51 5.15 -9.84
C MET A 151 -0.49 6.22 -10.24
N GLU A 152 -0.68 6.91 -11.36
CA GLU A 152 0.19 8.02 -11.77
C GLU A 152 0.14 9.17 -10.77
N ILE A 153 -1.06 9.56 -10.32
CA ILE A 153 -1.26 10.61 -9.31
C ILE A 153 -0.59 10.21 -7.98
N VAL A 154 -0.80 8.97 -7.53
CA VAL A 154 -0.20 8.45 -6.29
C VAL A 154 1.32 8.36 -6.42
N GLY A 155 1.84 7.87 -7.55
CA GLY A 155 3.27 7.79 -7.83
C GLY A 155 3.93 9.15 -7.83
N ALA A 156 3.32 10.15 -8.47
CA ALA A 156 3.79 11.54 -8.46
C ALA A 156 3.82 12.13 -7.04
N LYS A 157 2.78 11.87 -6.23
CA LYS A 157 2.71 12.32 -4.84
C LYS A 157 3.82 11.69 -3.98
N ILE A 158 4.00 10.36 -4.07
CA ILE A 158 5.05 9.64 -3.33
C ILE A 158 6.43 10.14 -3.73
N SER A 159 6.70 10.29 -5.03
CA SER A 159 7.98 10.80 -5.53
C SER A 159 8.27 12.21 -5.02
N LYS A 160 7.27 13.11 -5.03
CA LYS A 160 7.40 14.45 -4.48
C LYS A 160 7.70 14.44 -2.98
N GLU A 161 6.99 13.63 -2.19
CA GLU A 161 7.22 13.52 -0.74
C GLU A 161 8.62 12.96 -0.43
N MET A 162 9.06 11.94 -1.16
CA MET A 162 10.39 11.36 -1.02
C MET A 162 11.50 12.37 -1.35
N ASN A 163 11.35 13.14 -2.42
CA ASN A 163 12.31 14.19 -2.78
C ASN A 163 12.40 15.27 -1.70
N VAL A 164 11.27 15.69 -1.11
CA VAL A 164 11.27 16.64 0.01
C VAL A 164 11.99 16.07 1.24
N GLN A 165 11.77 14.80 1.56
CA GLN A 165 12.46 14.14 2.67
C GLN A 165 13.98 14.02 2.42
N LEU A 166 14.39 13.66 1.20
CA LEU A 166 15.81 13.59 0.81
C LEU A 166 16.48 14.95 0.91
N ILE A 167 15.85 16.01 0.37
CA ILE A 167 16.35 17.38 0.48
C ILE A 167 16.47 17.78 1.96
N SER A 168 15.48 17.45 2.77
CA SER A 168 15.51 17.71 4.22
C SER A 168 16.66 16.98 4.92
N LEU A 169 16.91 15.71 4.59
CA LEU A 169 18.00 14.92 5.16
C LEU A 169 19.36 15.52 4.80
N VAL A 170 19.56 15.86 3.53
CA VAL A 170 20.79 16.51 3.05
C VAL A 170 20.99 17.85 3.74
N ALA A 171 19.93 18.66 3.86
CA ALA A 171 19.99 19.92 4.58
C ALA A 171 20.40 19.71 6.04
N ILE A 172 19.79 18.78 6.80
CA ILE A 172 20.19 18.45 8.18
C ILE A 172 21.68 18.10 8.25
N PHE A 173 22.14 17.23 7.37
CA PHE A 173 23.51 16.73 7.40
C PHE A 173 24.53 17.83 7.11
N THR A 174 24.35 18.58 6.01
CA THR A 174 25.24 19.69 5.62
C THR A 174 25.33 20.74 6.72
N ALA A 175 24.18 21.08 7.27
CA ALA A 175 24.02 22.06 8.31
C ALA A 175 24.77 21.60 9.58
N LEU A 176 24.57 20.36 10.02
CA LEU A 176 25.25 19.79 11.19
C LEU A 176 26.76 19.68 10.97
N SER A 177 27.21 19.28 9.78
CA SER A 177 28.62 19.25 9.42
C SER A 177 29.28 20.63 9.53
N PHE A 178 28.64 21.69 8.99
CA PHE A 178 29.20 23.04 9.10
C PHE A 178 29.29 23.54 10.53
N LEU A 179 28.27 23.26 11.35
CA LEU A 179 28.28 23.67 12.75
C LEU A 179 29.34 22.91 13.56
N VAL A 180 29.47 21.59 13.35
CA VAL A 180 30.46 20.77 14.06
C VAL A 180 31.89 21.08 13.62
N PHE A 181 32.17 21.10 12.31
CA PHE A 181 33.52 21.40 11.80
C PHE A 181 33.91 22.85 12.02
N GLY A 182 32.98 23.80 11.82
CA GLY A 182 33.19 25.20 12.14
C GLY A 182 33.38 25.42 13.65
N GLY A 183 32.64 24.68 14.47
CA GLY A 183 32.82 24.64 15.91
C GLY A 183 34.24 24.18 16.28
N ILE A 184 34.61 22.96 15.88
CA ILE A 184 35.94 22.40 16.21
C ILE A 184 37.06 23.33 15.76
N SER A 185 37.00 23.87 14.54
CA SER A 185 38.01 24.81 14.03
C SER A 185 38.06 26.12 14.84
N SER A 186 36.92 26.65 15.28
CA SER A 186 36.90 27.83 16.15
C SER A 186 37.50 27.55 17.52
N LEU A 187 37.22 26.38 18.12
CA LEU A 187 37.80 25.99 19.41
C LEU A 187 39.32 25.81 19.31
N ASP A 188 39.78 25.19 18.23
CA ASP A 188 41.20 24.97 17.95
C ASP A 188 41.96 26.29 17.89
N ASN A 189 41.43 27.28 17.15
CA ASN A 189 42.01 28.63 17.09
C ASN A 189 42.05 29.34 18.46
N ILE A 190 41.03 29.16 19.30
CA ILE A 190 41.01 29.74 20.66
C ILE A 190 42.11 29.10 21.53
N PHE A 191 42.29 27.79 21.45
CA PHE A 191 43.34 27.09 22.19
C PHE A 191 44.73 27.42 21.67
N ASP A 192 44.87 27.62 20.36
CA ASP A 192 46.13 28.03 19.76
C ASP A 192 46.55 29.45 20.17
N GLY A 193 45.59 30.37 20.30
CA GLY A 193 45.82 31.71 20.84
C GLY A 193 46.07 31.75 22.36
N ALA A 194 45.72 30.68 23.07
CA ALA A 194 45.78 30.55 24.54
C ALA A 194 46.95 29.69 25.04
N LYS A 195 47.97 29.38 24.21
CA LYS A 195 49.10 28.48 24.55
C LYS A 195 49.83 28.79 25.85
N ASN A 196 49.83 30.05 26.30
CA ASN A 196 50.50 30.50 27.53
C ASN A 196 49.58 30.52 28.77
N ILE A 197 48.33 30.08 28.66
CA ILE A 197 47.33 30.12 29.74
C ILE A 197 47.30 28.77 30.47
N PRO A 198 47.23 28.75 31.83
CA PRO A 198 47.06 27.51 32.59
C PRO A 198 45.85 26.68 32.13
N ILE A 199 46.01 25.35 32.08
CA ILE A 199 44.99 24.39 31.61
C ILE A 199 43.61 24.62 32.26
N LEU A 200 43.55 25.01 33.54
CA LEU A 200 42.28 25.27 34.23
C LEU A 200 41.52 26.48 33.66
N LYS A 201 42.21 27.57 33.32
CA LYS A 201 41.59 28.74 32.67
C LYS A 201 41.12 28.38 31.25
N LEU A 202 41.87 27.53 30.57
CA LEU A 202 41.51 27.02 29.23
C LEU A 202 40.24 26.16 29.28
N ILE A 203 40.06 25.32 30.32
CA ILE A 203 38.82 24.57 30.56
C ILE A 203 37.62 25.50 30.83
N VAL A 204 37.83 26.60 31.57
CA VAL A 204 36.77 27.60 31.81
C VAL A 204 36.33 28.26 30.50
N VAL A 205 37.29 28.73 29.68
CA VAL A 205 37.01 29.33 28.36
C VAL A 205 36.34 28.32 27.43
N GLY A 206 36.83 27.08 27.38
CA GLY A 206 36.25 25.99 26.60
C GLY A 206 34.82 25.63 27.04
N SER A 207 34.51 25.74 28.33
CA SER A 207 33.15 25.49 28.85
C SER A 207 32.16 26.58 28.45
N VAL A 208 32.57 27.85 28.46
CA VAL A 208 31.75 28.98 27.95
C VAL A 208 31.48 28.81 26.46
N TRP A 209 32.52 28.46 25.69
CA TRP A 209 32.39 28.22 24.25
C TRP A 209 31.51 27.01 23.95
N GLY A 210 31.70 25.90 24.67
CA GLY A 210 30.90 24.68 24.55
C GLY A 210 29.42 24.94 24.87
N PHE A 211 29.13 25.76 25.89
CA PHE A 211 27.77 26.19 26.17
C PHE A 211 27.15 26.98 25.01
N CYS A 212 27.91 27.88 24.39
CA CYS A 212 27.45 28.65 23.23
C CYS A 212 27.13 27.74 22.03
N ILE A 213 28.05 26.85 21.65
CA ILE A 213 27.86 25.93 20.52
C ILE A 213 26.70 24.97 20.75
N MET A 214 26.54 24.43 21.96
CA MET A 214 25.42 23.52 22.26
C MET A 214 24.06 24.20 22.10
N ASN A 215 23.93 25.46 22.51
CA ASN A 215 22.68 26.21 22.32
C ASN A 215 22.46 26.61 20.86
N MET A 216 23.53 26.98 20.14
CA MET A 216 23.45 27.26 18.70
C MET A 216 23.03 26.01 17.92
N LEU A 217 23.59 24.85 18.25
CA LEU A 217 23.24 23.54 17.67
C LEU A 217 21.78 23.22 17.91
N PHE A 218 21.28 23.44 19.13
CA PHE A 218 19.88 23.23 19.46
C PHE A 218 18.92 24.12 18.65
N VAL A 219 19.17 25.43 18.60
CA VAL A 219 18.36 26.38 17.80
C VAL A 219 18.34 25.98 16.33
N PHE A 220 19.47 25.50 15.84
CA PHE A 220 19.63 25.11 14.46
C PHE A 220 18.90 23.81 14.11
N ILE A 221 19.03 22.75 14.93
CA ILE A 221 18.21 21.53 14.80
C ILE A 221 16.72 21.87 14.93
N TYR A 222 16.34 22.80 15.80
CA TYR A 222 14.95 23.24 15.94
C TYR A 222 14.41 23.87 14.65
N PHE A 223 15.16 24.76 14.00
CA PHE A 223 14.77 25.35 12.72
C PHE A 223 14.65 24.29 11.62
N ILE A 224 15.61 23.36 11.56
CA ILE A 224 15.57 22.33 10.53
C ILE A 224 14.39 21.37 10.76
N SER A 225 14.10 21.02 12.02
CA SER A 225 12.91 20.24 12.36
C SER A 225 11.62 20.92 11.93
N LYS A 226 11.55 22.26 12.04
CA LYS A 226 10.40 23.04 11.55
C LYS A 226 10.29 23.03 10.03
N ILE A 227 11.40 23.12 9.30
CA ILE A 227 11.43 23.03 7.83
C ILE A 227 11.03 21.60 7.37
N ALA A 228 11.51 20.58 8.07
CA ALA A 228 11.21 19.17 7.82
C ALA A 228 9.79 18.76 8.23
N LYS A 229 9.02 19.65 8.88
CA LYS A 229 7.73 19.34 9.54
C LYS A 229 7.80 18.16 10.51
N LEU A 230 8.98 17.94 11.09
CA LEU A 230 9.19 16.93 12.12
C LEU A 230 8.91 17.58 13.49
N ASN A 231 8.21 16.86 14.36
CA ASN A 231 8.02 17.28 15.75
C ASN A 231 9.19 16.74 16.59
N LEU A 232 10.14 17.63 16.91
CA LEU A 232 11.27 17.30 17.80
C LEU A 232 10.88 17.31 19.30
N SER A 233 9.62 17.62 19.62
CA SER A 233 9.16 17.75 20.99
C SER A 233 8.80 16.40 21.60
N SER A 234 9.31 16.12 22.80
CA SER A 234 8.96 14.90 23.55
C SER A 234 7.54 14.92 24.12
N THR A 235 6.78 16.00 23.93
CA THR A 235 5.39 16.14 24.36
C THR A 235 4.62 17.03 23.38
N ASP A 236 3.33 16.76 23.22
CA ASP A 236 2.42 17.51 22.32
C ASP A 236 1.73 18.69 23.01
N ASP A 237 1.97 18.89 24.31
CA ASP A 237 1.41 20.00 25.08
C ASP A 237 1.99 21.37 24.65
N VAL A 238 1.09 22.26 24.19
CA VAL A 238 1.44 23.61 23.71
C VAL A 238 2.01 24.50 24.84
N ASN A 239 1.62 24.24 26.09
CA ASN A 239 2.05 24.99 27.28
C ASN A 239 3.21 24.33 28.04
N ALA A 240 3.82 23.28 27.50
CA ALA A 240 4.96 22.65 28.13
C ALA A 240 6.20 23.58 28.08
N SER A 241 6.83 23.80 29.23
CA SER A 241 8.10 24.54 29.33
C SER A 241 9.19 23.88 28.47
N VAL A 242 10.16 24.67 27.99
CA VAL A 242 11.30 24.22 27.17
C VAL A 242 12.01 23.01 27.80
N LEU A 243 12.02 22.94 29.15
CA LEU A 243 12.55 21.85 29.96
C LEU A 243 11.87 20.49 29.73
N LYS A 244 10.56 20.47 29.52
CA LYS A 244 9.80 19.24 29.21
C LYS A 244 9.86 18.89 27.72
N LYS A 245 9.97 19.92 26.88
CA LYS A 245 9.98 19.77 25.43
C LYS A 245 11.30 19.21 24.91
N TYR A 246 12.42 19.58 25.56
CA TYR A 246 13.78 19.20 25.17
C TYR A 246 14.65 18.76 26.37
N PRO A 247 14.27 17.67 27.07
CA PRO A 247 14.95 17.24 28.29
C PRO A 247 16.45 16.95 28.09
N LEU A 248 16.81 16.38 26.94
CA LEU A 248 18.21 16.05 26.60
C LEU A 248 19.11 17.29 26.58
N VAL A 249 18.66 18.37 25.95
CA VAL A 249 19.42 19.63 25.82
C VAL A 249 19.63 20.25 27.20
N CYS A 250 18.61 20.21 28.05
CA CYS A 250 18.70 20.72 29.40
C CYS A 250 19.67 19.91 30.27
N TRP A 251 19.71 18.57 30.14
CA TRP A 251 20.72 17.74 30.78
C TRP A 251 22.13 18.05 30.29
N CYS A 252 22.34 18.19 28.98
CA CYS A 252 23.64 18.57 28.42
C CYS A 252 24.11 19.94 28.92
N ASN A 253 23.24 20.95 28.93
CA ASN A 253 23.56 22.28 29.44
C ASN A 253 23.88 22.24 30.94
N LEU A 254 23.17 21.43 31.73
CA LEU A 254 23.46 21.24 33.16
C LEU A 254 24.86 20.64 33.38
N VAL A 255 25.25 19.65 32.58
CA VAL A 255 26.60 19.06 32.65
C VAL A 255 27.68 20.09 32.32
N VAL A 256 27.52 20.88 31.25
CA VAL A 256 28.48 21.93 30.88
C VAL A 256 28.60 23.00 31.96
N ILE A 257 27.48 23.44 32.53
CA ILE A 257 27.45 24.41 33.64
C ILE A 257 28.11 23.82 34.90
N SER A 258 27.95 22.53 35.15
CA SER A 258 28.60 21.84 36.28
C SER A 258 30.12 21.84 36.13
N ILE A 259 30.62 21.52 34.92
CA ILE A 259 32.05 21.55 34.60
C ILE A 259 32.59 22.98 34.72
N PHE A 260 31.84 23.98 34.24
CA PHE A 260 32.19 25.39 34.38
C PHE A 260 32.29 25.84 35.84
N ALA A 261 31.30 25.48 36.68
CA ALA A 261 31.28 25.85 38.09
C ALA A 261 32.44 25.21 38.89
N LEU A 262 32.70 23.92 38.66
CA LEU A 262 33.80 23.20 39.30
C LEU A 262 35.17 23.70 38.85
N SER A 263 35.35 23.98 37.56
CA SER A 263 36.60 24.53 37.02
C SER A 263 36.85 25.96 37.48
N SER A 264 35.82 26.81 37.53
CA SER A 264 35.93 28.18 38.05
C SER A 264 36.26 28.20 39.55
N TRP A 265 35.66 27.30 40.33
CA TRP A 265 36.00 27.11 41.74
C TRP A 265 37.46 26.64 41.94
N ALA A 266 37.92 25.71 41.10
CA ALA A 266 39.31 25.25 41.11
C ALA A 266 40.32 26.36 40.73
N VAL A 267 39.97 27.24 39.79
CA VAL A 267 40.77 28.44 39.46
C VAL A 267 40.80 29.41 40.64
N TYR A 268 39.65 29.66 41.27
CA TYR A 268 39.54 30.55 42.43
C TYR A 268 40.41 30.08 43.62
N ILE A 269 40.42 28.77 43.91
CA ILE A 269 41.25 28.20 44.99
C ILE A 269 42.74 28.29 44.68
N ARG A 270 43.16 28.26 43.41
CA ARG A 270 44.56 28.38 43.01
C ARG A 270 45.15 29.79 43.17
N GLY A 271 44.33 30.78 43.50
CA GLY A 271 44.82 32.07 44.02
C GLY A 271 45.39 33.01 42.97
N GLU A 272 44.76 33.11 41.79
CA GLU A 272 44.98 34.25 40.90
C GLU A 272 43.87 35.29 41.18
N GLU A 273 44.25 36.36 41.88
CA GLU A 273 43.43 37.55 42.24
C GLU A 273 42.34 37.36 43.31
N LEU A 274 42.76 37.03 44.55
CA LEU A 274 41.89 37.13 45.72
C LEU A 274 42.21 38.40 46.52
N SER A 275 41.18 39.19 46.84
CA SER A 275 41.32 40.39 47.69
C SER A 275 42.01 40.05 49.02
N VAL A 276 42.96 40.89 49.44
CA VAL A 276 43.90 40.67 50.57
C VAL A 276 43.20 40.24 51.87
N LYS A 277 41.96 40.68 52.12
CA LYS A 277 41.18 40.33 53.33
C LYS A 277 40.63 38.91 53.38
N LEU A 278 40.31 38.31 52.24
CA LEU A 278 39.81 36.92 52.19
C LEU A 278 40.97 35.91 52.26
N TYR A 279 42.16 36.31 51.82
CA TYR A 279 43.34 35.46 51.80
C TYR A 279 43.81 35.04 53.20
N GLU A 280 43.82 35.95 54.18
CA GLU A 280 44.20 35.64 55.58
C GLU A 280 43.25 34.65 56.27
N ILE A 281 41.94 34.76 56.01
CA ILE A 281 40.92 33.88 56.59
C ILE A 281 41.00 32.48 55.95
N ILE A 282 41.26 32.41 54.65
CA ILE A 282 41.36 31.15 53.89
C ILE A 282 42.67 30.42 54.21
N TYR A 283 43.80 31.12 54.38
CA TYR A 283 45.09 30.49 54.66
C TYR A 283 45.12 29.75 56.01
N LYS A 284 44.42 30.28 57.02
CA LYS A 284 44.34 29.67 58.37
C LYS A 284 43.55 28.36 58.41
N ASN A 285 42.68 28.10 57.44
CA ASN A 285 41.78 26.93 57.40
C ASN A 285 41.59 26.38 55.97
N GLN A 286 42.69 26.35 55.20
CA GLN A 286 42.71 26.12 53.75
C GLN A 286 42.03 24.81 53.32
N THR A 287 42.22 23.74 54.08
CA THR A 287 41.59 22.43 53.82
C THR A 287 40.10 22.41 54.12
N VAL A 288 39.67 23.10 55.20
CA VAL A 288 38.27 23.14 55.62
C VAL A 288 37.42 23.98 54.66
N VAL A 289 37.92 25.13 54.21
CA VAL A 289 37.23 25.99 53.23
C VAL A 289 37.12 25.31 51.87
N PHE A 290 38.15 24.56 51.46
CA PHE A 290 38.12 23.76 50.24
C PHE A 290 37.02 22.68 50.28
N ILE A 291 36.96 21.89 51.36
CA ILE A 291 35.98 20.80 51.52
C ILE A 291 34.55 21.37 51.62
N ILE A 292 34.35 22.45 52.36
CA ILE A 292 33.01 23.06 52.49
C ILE A 292 32.54 23.66 51.17
N GLY A 293 33.39 24.41 50.46
CA GLY A 293 33.00 25.05 49.20
C GLY A 293 32.72 24.04 48.08
N THR A 294 33.51 22.96 48.00
CA THR A 294 33.23 21.85 47.07
C THR A 294 31.92 21.13 47.39
N LEU A 295 31.63 20.87 48.67
CA LEU A 295 30.37 20.26 49.10
C LEU A 295 29.15 21.14 48.79
N VAL A 296 29.27 22.47 48.96
CA VAL A 296 28.18 23.42 48.64
C VAL A 296 27.86 23.41 47.15
N ILE A 297 28.89 23.46 46.28
CA ILE A 297 28.69 23.43 44.82
C ILE A 297 28.05 22.11 44.40
N ILE A 298 28.54 20.98 44.89
CA ILE A 298 27.96 19.66 44.62
C ILE A 298 26.50 19.60 45.11
N GLY A 299 26.21 20.14 46.29
CA GLY A 299 24.84 20.24 46.83
C GLY A 299 23.90 21.01 45.92
N ILE A 300 24.33 22.17 45.41
CA ILE A 300 23.55 22.99 44.46
C ILE A 300 23.29 22.22 43.16
N LEU A 301 24.29 21.50 42.64
CA LEU A 301 24.15 20.70 41.42
C LEU A 301 23.18 19.52 41.59
N ILE A 302 23.22 18.84 42.75
CA ILE A 302 22.28 17.75 43.07
C ILE A 302 20.85 18.28 43.17
N VAL A 303 20.65 19.43 43.82
CA VAL A 303 19.33 20.08 43.92
C VAL A 303 18.82 20.47 42.53
N ALA A 304 19.67 21.10 41.71
CA ALA A 304 19.33 21.47 40.34
C ALA A 304 18.97 20.25 39.48
N GLY A 305 19.75 19.16 39.57
CA GLY A 305 19.46 17.90 38.88
C GLY A 305 18.14 17.25 39.34
N LYS A 306 17.85 17.30 40.64
CA LYS A 306 16.58 16.77 41.21
C LYS A 306 15.37 17.59 40.77
N ILE A 307 15.49 18.92 40.71
CA ILE A 307 14.45 19.81 40.18
C ILE A 307 14.20 19.51 38.70
N LEU A 308 15.27 19.35 37.92
CA LEU A 308 15.18 19.02 36.50
C LEU A 308 14.47 17.67 36.29
N TYR A 309 14.88 16.63 37.01
CA TYR A 309 14.28 15.29 36.93
C TYR A 309 12.79 15.30 37.31
N ASN A 310 12.43 15.98 38.39
CA ASN A 310 11.03 16.08 38.83
C ASN A 310 10.15 16.85 37.83
N ASN A 311 10.70 17.87 37.16
CA ASN A 311 9.98 18.64 36.15
C ASN A 311 9.82 17.89 34.81
N ILE A 312 10.67 16.90 34.52
CA ILE A 312 10.57 16.06 33.30
C ILE A 312 9.57 14.91 33.50
N LYS A 313 9.43 14.40 34.73
CA LYS A 313 8.55 13.25 35.05
C LYS A 313 7.07 13.62 35.25
N LYS A 314 6.79 14.89 35.58
CA LYS A 314 5.44 15.48 35.63
C LYS A 314 5.08 16.07 34.28
#